data_AF-A0A9W4X8P8-F1
#
_entry.id   AF-A0A9W4X8P8-F1
#
_cell.length_a   1.000
_cell.length_b   1.000
_cell.length_c   1.000
_cell.angle_alpha   90.00
_cell.angle_beta   90.00
_cell.angle_gamma   90.00
#
_symmetry.space_group_name_H-M   'P 1'
#
loop_
_entity.id
_entity.type
_entity.pdbx_description
1 polymer ?
#
loop_
_entity_poly.entity_id
_entity_poly.type
_entity_poly.pdbx_seq_one_letter_code
_entity_poly.pdbx_strand_id
1 'polypeptide(L)'
;IAIRTKWTYPLTKYDSTSIAIGLKKLFNFQKCLLTWFKKDLMMNRDVEFHSNIIRLINKYGINILITNSKENMNIIERFNKTLQEWLSIIQDTVDMRLPLSERC
;
A
#
# COMPACT_ATOMS: atom_id res chain seq x y z
N ILE A 1 -14.69 -15.44 2.66
CA ILE A 1 -13.46 -15.69 3.45
C ILE A 1 -12.51 -14.52 3.19
N ALA A 2 -12.02 -13.86 4.23
CA ALA A 2 -10.99 -12.82 4.10
C ALA A 2 -9.62 -13.49 3.94
N ILE A 3 -9.02 -13.37 2.76
CA ILE A 3 -7.64 -13.82 2.52
C ILE A 3 -6.72 -12.71 3.03
N ARG A 4 -5.89 -12.97 4.05
CA ARG A 4 -4.94 -11.98 4.61
C ARG A 4 -3.77 -11.69 3.67
N THR A 5 -4.05 -11.61 2.37
CA THR A 5 -3.10 -11.30 1.30
C THR A 5 -2.60 -9.88 1.51
N LYS A 6 -1.27 -9.74 1.53
CA LYS A 6 -0.61 -8.45 1.68
C LYS A 6 0.04 -8.10 0.35
N TRP A 7 -0.04 -6.84 -0.04
CA TRP A 7 0.56 -6.34 -1.26
C TRP A 7 1.20 -4.99 -0.97
N THR A 8 2.41 -4.80 -1.49
CA THR A 8 3.19 -3.57 -1.31
C THR A 8 3.67 -3.11 -2.66
N TYR A 9 3.78 -1.79 -2.81
CA TYR A 9 4.30 -1.19 -4.02
C TYR A 9 5.12 0.04 -3.66
N PRO A 10 6.42 0.07 -3.99
CA PRO A 10 7.25 1.22 -3.70
C PRO A 10 6.79 2.41 -4.54
N LEU A 11 6.63 3.55 -3.88
CA LEU A 11 6.29 4.81 -4.52
C LEU A 11 7.53 5.68 -4.62
N THR A 12 7.71 6.34 -5.75
CA THR A 12 8.78 7.34 -5.94
C THR A 12 8.39 8.70 -5.38
N LYS A 13 7.08 9.01 -5.34
CA LYS A 13 6.50 10.21 -4.74
C LYS A 13 5.23 9.83 -3.99
N TYR A 14 5.00 10.50 -2.85
CA TYR A 14 3.78 10.34 -2.07
C TYR A 14 2.70 11.32 -2.57
N ASP A 15 2.10 11.01 -3.72
CA ASP A 15 1.01 11.79 -4.32
C ASP A 15 -0.09 10.89 -4.89
N SER A 16 -1.26 11.47 -5.14
CA SER A 16 -2.45 10.74 -5.60
C SER A 16 -2.23 10.01 -6.94
N THR A 17 -1.37 10.56 -7.81
CA THR A 17 -1.05 9.97 -9.11
C THR A 17 -0.24 8.69 -8.95
N SER A 18 0.80 8.74 -8.12
CA SER A 18 1.71 7.64 -7.84
C SER A 18 0.97 6.50 -7.14
N ILE A 19 0.12 6.84 -6.15
CA ILE A 19 -0.73 5.87 -5.47
C ILE A 19 -1.73 5.23 -6.44
N ALA A 20 -2.37 6.01 -7.32
CA ALA A 20 -3.29 5.47 -8.33
C ALA A 20 -2.59 4.49 -9.30
N ILE A 21 -1.33 4.74 -9.67
CA ILE A 21 -0.54 3.80 -10.47
C ILE A 21 -0.32 2.47 -9.71
N GLY A 22 0.01 2.54 -8.42
CA GLY A 22 0.13 1.37 -7.55
C GLY A 22 -1.19 0.58 -7.48
N LEU A 23 -2.30 1.24 -7.19
CA LEU A 23 -3.62 0.59 -7.14
C LEU A 23 -4.01 -0.04 -8.48
N LYS A 24 -3.72 0.62 -9.61
CA LYS A 24 -3.97 0.03 -10.94
C LYS A 24 -3.17 -1.25 -11.16
N LYS A 25 -1.92 -1.31 -10.67
CA LYS A 25 -1.11 -2.54 -10.72
C LYS A 25 -1.69 -3.64 -9.83
N LEU A 26 -2.17 -3.30 -8.63
CA LEU A 26 -2.87 -4.23 -7.75
C LEU A 26 -4.13 -4.79 -8.39
N PHE A 27 -4.97 -3.93 -8.97
CA PHE A 27 -6.24 -4.35 -9.58
C PHE A 27 -6.04 -5.26 -10.80
N ASN A 28 -4.95 -5.07 -11.54
CA ASN A 28 -4.58 -5.91 -12.67
C ASN A 28 -3.70 -7.11 -12.29
N PHE A 29 -3.39 -7.29 -11.01
CA PHE A 29 -2.51 -8.38 -10.58
C PHE A 29 -3.25 -9.71 -10.69
N GLN A 30 -2.91 -10.51 -11.70
CA GLN A 30 -3.63 -11.72 -12.10
C GLN A 30 -3.65 -12.83 -11.03
N LYS A 31 -2.71 -12.82 -10.07
CA LYS A 31 -2.72 -13.70 -8.89
C LYS A 31 -3.64 -13.21 -7.77
N CYS A 32 -4.15 -11.98 -7.87
CA CYS A 32 -5.17 -11.50 -6.97
C CYS A 32 -6.51 -12.12 -7.38
N LEU A 33 -6.89 -13.22 -6.73
CA LEU A 33 -8.17 -13.91 -6.91
C LEU A 33 -9.41 -13.05 -6.54
N LEU A 34 -9.22 -11.76 -6.26
CA LEU A 34 -10.27 -10.85 -5.84
C LEU A 34 -10.89 -10.18 -7.07
N THR A 35 -12.13 -10.54 -7.39
CA THR A 35 -12.96 -9.70 -8.24
C THR A 35 -13.26 -8.41 -7.48
N TRP A 36 -12.69 -7.30 -7.94
CA TRP A 36 -12.77 -6.01 -7.26
C TRP A 36 -14.16 -5.35 -7.35
N PHE A 37 -14.96 -5.72 -8.36
CA PHE A 37 -16.30 -5.17 -8.54
C PHE A 37 -17.19 -5.39 -7.30
N LYS A 38 -17.85 -4.32 -6.84
CA LYS A 38 -18.70 -4.24 -5.63
C LYS A 38 -18.01 -4.65 -4.33
N LYS A 39 -16.67 -4.55 -4.26
CA LYS A 39 -15.93 -4.68 -3.00
C LYS A 39 -15.79 -3.32 -2.34
N ASP A 40 -15.66 -3.34 -1.02
CA ASP A 40 -15.41 -2.13 -0.25
C ASP A 40 -13.90 -1.95 -0.06
N LEU A 41 -13.40 -0.78 -0.43
CA LEU A 41 -12.03 -0.35 -0.14
C LEU A 41 -12.08 0.69 0.97
N MET A 42 -11.50 0.34 2.12
CA MET A 42 -11.35 1.25 3.24
C MET A 42 -10.03 2.02 3.13
N MET A 43 -10.09 3.34 3.26
CA MET A 43 -8.92 4.22 3.21
C MET A 43 -9.04 5.40 4.18
N ASN A 44 -7.90 6.00 4.50
CA ASN A 44 -7.84 7.23 5.28
C ASN A 44 -8.40 8.41 4.49
N ARG A 45 -8.73 9.48 5.22
CA ARG A 45 -9.18 10.76 4.63
C ARG A 45 -8.03 11.62 4.08
N ASP A 46 -6.79 11.15 4.09
CA ASP A 46 -5.62 11.95 3.73
C ASP A 46 -5.72 12.46 2.27
N VAL A 47 -5.20 13.66 2.03
CA VAL A 47 -5.39 14.41 0.76
C VAL A 47 -4.88 13.65 -0.46
N GLU A 48 -3.88 12.80 -0.26
CA GLU A 48 -3.26 11.96 -1.28
C GLU A 48 -4.18 10.84 -1.74
N PHE A 49 -5.19 10.44 -0.93
CA PHE A 49 -6.18 9.42 -1.28
C PHE A 49 -7.40 9.96 -2.05
N HIS A 50 -7.41 11.26 -2.37
CA HIS A 50 -8.52 11.90 -3.09
C HIS A 50 -8.25 12.05 -4.60
N SER A 51 -9.24 12.59 -5.31
CA SER A 51 -9.18 12.92 -6.75
C SER A 51 -8.92 11.73 -7.68
N ASN A 52 -7.66 11.50 -8.07
CA ASN A 52 -7.27 10.46 -9.03
C ASN A 52 -7.65 9.05 -8.56
N ILE A 53 -7.57 8.82 -7.26
CA ILE A 53 -7.89 7.54 -6.64
C ILE A 53 -9.39 7.29 -6.65
N ILE A 54 -10.21 8.26 -6.26
CA ILE A 54 -11.68 8.16 -6.34
C ILE A 54 -12.12 7.84 -7.77
N ARG A 55 -11.55 8.55 -8.76
CA ARG A 55 -11.83 8.29 -10.18
C ARG A 55 -11.43 6.87 -10.60
N LEU A 56 -10.29 6.38 -10.14
CA LEU A 56 -9.83 5.02 -10.41
C LEU A 56 -10.76 3.98 -9.78
N ILE A 57 -11.07 4.12 -8.49
CA ILE A 57 -11.91 3.18 -7.74
C ILE A 57 -13.29 3.06 -8.38
N ASN A 58 -13.92 4.20 -8.74
CA ASN A 58 -15.20 4.23 -9.43
C ASN A 58 -15.15 3.50 -10.79
N LYS A 59 -14.04 3.62 -11.53
CA LYS A 59 -13.86 2.93 -12.82
C LYS A 59 -13.85 1.40 -12.67
N TYR A 60 -13.35 0.87 -11.56
CA TYR A 60 -13.37 -0.57 -11.27
C TYR A 60 -14.66 -1.02 -10.55
N GLY A 61 -15.61 -0.11 -10.31
CA GLY A 61 -16.87 -0.39 -9.64
C GLY A 61 -16.69 -0.84 -8.18
N ILE A 62 -15.67 -0.31 -7.52
CA ILE A 62 -15.36 -0.56 -6.10
C ILE A 62 -16.05 0.53 -5.25
N ASN A 63 -16.53 0.17 -4.06
CA ASN A 63 -17.09 1.13 -3.11
C ASN A 63 -15.99 1.72 -2.23
N ILE A 64 -16.14 2.99 -1.84
CA ILE A 64 -15.19 3.69 -0.98
C ILE A 64 -15.74 3.78 0.44
N LEU A 65 -14.96 3.33 1.42
CA LEU A 65 -15.20 3.58 2.84
C LEU A 65 -14.09 4.48 3.40
N ILE A 66 -14.41 5.75 3.63
CA ILE A 66 -13.45 6.69 4.23
C ILE A 66 -13.57 6.58 5.76
N THR A 67 -12.45 6.33 6.43
CA THR A 67 -12.40 6.27 7.90
C THR A 67 -11.41 7.27 8.48
N ASN A 68 -11.74 7.78 9.66
CA ASN A 68 -10.84 8.59 10.50
C ASN A 68 -10.37 7.80 11.74
N SER A 69 -10.87 6.57 11.92
CA SER A 69 -10.54 5.77 13.09
C SER A 69 -9.23 5.04 12.88
N LYS A 70 -8.27 5.32 13.75
CA LYS A 70 -7.01 4.58 13.84
C LYS A 70 -7.25 3.09 14.06
N GLU A 71 -8.30 2.73 14.82
CA GLU A 71 -8.62 1.34 15.12
C GLU A 71 -8.98 0.52 13.87
N ASN A 72 -9.65 1.15 12.90
CA ASN A 72 -10.01 0.51 11.63
C ASN A 72 -8.78 0.27 10.73
N MET A 73 -7.70 1.03 10.94
CA MET A 73 -6.46 0.95 10.18
C MET A 73 -5.37 0.12 10.88
N ASN A 74 -5.63 -0.39 12.09
CA ASN A 74 -4.66 -1.15 12.90
C ASN A 74 -4.02 -2.34 12.14
N ILE A 75 -4.77 -3.00 11.26
CA ILE A 75 -4.23 -4.13 10.46
C ILE A 75 -3.13 -3.63 9.51
N ILE A 76 -3.35 -2.49 8.85
CA ILE A 76 -2.39 -1.88 7.93
C ILE A 76 -1.21 -1.29 8.72
N GLU A 77 -1.47 -0.61 9.84
CA GLU A 77 -0.40 -0.05 10.69
C GLU A 77 0.55 -1.14 11.22
N ARG A 78 0.01 -2.25 11.73
CA ARG A 78 0.82 -3.38 12.19
C ARG A 78 1.64 -3.98 11.04
N PHE A 79 1.03 -4.13 9.87
CA PHE A 79 1.75 -4.62 8.70
C PHE A 79 2.89 -3.69 8.28
N ASN A 80 2.64 -2.38 8.23
CA ASN A 80 3.64 -1.38 7.86
C ASN A 80 4.80 -1.37 8.85
N LYS A 81 4.53 -1.45 10.16
CA LYS A 81 5.57 -1.54 11.18
C LYS A 81 6.46 -2.76 10.99
N THR A 82 5.86 -3.94 10.84
CA THR A 82 6.61 -5.17 10.58
C THR A 82 7.42 -5.06 9.28
N LEU A 83 6.83 -4.53 8.21
CA LEU A 83 7.54 -4.36 6.94
C LEU A 83 8.76 -3.44 7.08
N GLN A 84 8.62 -2.32 7.81
CA GLN A 84 9.71 -1.38 8.06
C GLN A 84 10.86 -2.05 8.83
N GLU A 85 10.56 -2.78 9.91
CA GLU A 85 11.57 -3.52 10.69
C GLU A 85 12.33 -4.52 9.81
N TRP A 86 11.61 -5.27 8.97
CA TRP A 86 12.22 -6.21 8.03
C TRP A 86 13.10 -5.52 6.98
N LEU A 87 12.66 -4.38 6.44
CA LEU A 87 13.44 -3.61 5.47
C LEU A 87 14.71 -3.04 6.10
N SER A 88 14.65 -2.56 7.35
CA SER A 88 15.82 -2.09 8.08
C SER A 88 16.86 -3.19 8.25
N ILE A 89 16.45 -4.40 8.66
CA ILE A 89 17.38 -5.54 8.81
C ILE A 89 18.07 -5.88 7.48
N ILE A 90 17.31 -5.86 6.37
CA ILE A 90 17.86 -6.12 5.03
C ILE A 90 18.88 -5.04 4.68
N GLN A 91 18.56 -3.77 4.92
CA GLN A 91 19.44 -2.64 4.66
C GLN A 91 20.74 -2.75 5.48
N ASP A 92 20.64 -2.96 6.80
CA ASP A 92 21.80 -3.14 7.67
C ASP A 92 22.69 -4.30 7.21
N THR A 93 22.08 -5.40 6.76
CA THR A 93 22.82 -6.57 6.25
C THR A 93 23.58 -6.24 4.96
N VAL A 94 23.01 -5.41 4.09
CA VAL A 94 23.68 -4.94 2.86
C VAL A 94 24.81 -3.99 3.21
N ASP A 95 24.57 -3.05 4.13
CA ASP A 95 25.56 -2.04 4.53
C ASP A 95 26.75 -2.67 5.25
N MET A 96 26.53 -3.72 6.06
CA MET A 96 27.61 -4.50 6.67
C MET A 96 28.50 -5.23 5.66
N ARG A 97 28.06 -5.42 4.41
CA ARG A 97 28.90 -5.98 3.33
C ARG A 97 29.72 -4.92 2.60
N LEU A 98 29.41 -3.64 2.78
CA LEU A 98 30.17 -2.55 2.18
C LEU A 98 31.50 -2.34 2.94
N PRO A 99 32.55 -1.87 2.25
CA PRO A 99 33.79 -1.39 2.89
C PRO A 99 33.46 -0.33 3.95
N LEU A 100 34.25 -0.25 5.03
CA LEU A 100 34.03 0.73 6.10
C LEU A 100 33.97 2.19 5.60
N SER A 101 34.64 2.49 4.48
CA SER A 101 34.63 3.80 3.83
C SER A 101 33.33 4.15 3.09
N GLU A 102 32.48 3.15 2.83
CA GLU A 102 31.23 3.27 2.07
C GLU A 102 29.98 3.00 2.92
N ARG A 103 30.17 2.65 4.20
CA ARG A 103 29.07 2.54 5.16
C ARG A 103 28.61 3.96 5.54
N CYS A 104 27.32 4.23 5.38
CA CYS A 104 26.66 5.43 5.89
C CYS A 104 26.23 5.26 7.34
#